data_AF-A0A1C6GPH4-F1
#
_entry.id   AF-A0A1C6GPH4-F1
#
_cell.length_a   1.000
_cell.length_b   1.000
_cell.length_c   1.000
_cell.angle_alpha   90.00
_cell.angle_beta   90.00
_cell.angle_gamma   90.00
#
_symmetry.space_group_name_H-M   'P 1'
#
loop_
_entity.id
_entity.type
_entity.pdbx_description
1 polymer ?
#
loop_
_entity_poly.entity_id
_entity_poly.type
_entity_poly.pdbx_seq_one_letter_code
_entity_poly.pdbx_strand_id
1 'polypeptide(L)'
;MSRFPRQYAESTLNRMYKKLELSDDIIKLLKDYFDAFANLYNILPLEDAFGIINEQNKDLLTKEKFIAFSEIMRHDMPEGRFYYILGVDELYNDAPKPEPMERMIVHESLVDIDYEYFYDMHNAQAGKPLCMLSKEETLKYRDDFYIPQTPQMRTLQKFVREKLRKNKSQAEKIASDCYTIITCADNADITGEIAYMLERMKMPMSESQLNEFMGLVYDLNNNTRLPANRGYTPVELSRKYRKHTIPEISFEPNIRDMLQNGELNASDMARQIEESDLPAQVKAQIIPGIKPSSKVGRNDPCPCGSGKKYKKCCGR
;
A
#
# COMPACT_ATOMS: atom_id res chain seq x y z
N MET A 1 2.03 18.07 -26.53
CA MET A 1 2.82 16.82 -26.70
C MET A 1 2.24 15.79 -25.75
N SER A 2 2.10 14.53 -26.17
CA SER A 2 1.65 13.46 -25.26
C SER A 2 2.54 13.46 -24.01
N ARG A 3 1.94 13.52 -22.82
CA ARG A 3 2.67 13.43 -21.54
C ARG A 3 3.22 12.03 -21.30
N PHE A 4 2.66 11.01 -21.95
CA PHE A 4 3.08 9.63 -21.81
C PHE A 4 4.15 9.24 -22.84
N PRO A 5 5.06 8.33 -22.47
CA PRO A 5 6.04 7.78 -23.41
C PRO A 5 5.36 7.18 -24.64
N ARG A 6 5.89 7.43 -25.84
CA ARG A 6 5.34 6.81 -27.06
C ARG A 6 5.83 5.37 -27.21
N GLN A 7 5.02 4.50 -27.79
CA GLN A 7 5.49 3.19 -28.23
C GLN A 7 6.51 3.30 -29.36
N TYR A 8 7.58 2.51 -29.30
CA TYR A 8 8.56 2.42 -30.38
C TYR A 8 8.20 1.33 -31.39
N ALA A 9 8.66 1.50 -32.63
CA ALA A 9 8.54 0.47 -33.65
C ALA A 9 9.32 -0.79 -33.22
N GLU A 10 8.75 -1.96 -33.52
CA GLU A 10 9.31 -3.27 -33.13
C GLU A 10 10.78 -3.43 -33.55
N SER A 11 11.15 -3.00 -34.76
CA SER A 11 12.54 -3.04 -35.25
C SER A 11 13.52 -2.22 -34.39
N THR A 12 13.04 -1.13 -33.79
CA THR A 12 13.85 -0.32 -32.86
C THR A 12 14.01 -1.04 -31.52
N LEU A 13 12.93 -1.60 -30.99
CA LEU A 13 12.94 -2.38 -29.74
C LEU A 13 13.85 -3.60 -29.87
N ASN A 14 13.74 -4.39 -30.94
CA ASN A 14 14.58 -5.56 -31.21
C ASN A 14 16.08 -5.21 -31.23
N ARG A 15 16.45 -4.06 -31.80
CA ARG A 15 17.83 -3.56 -31.78
C ARG A 15 18.28 -3.14 -30.39
N MET A 16 17.40 -2.54 -29.58
CA MET A 16 17.71 -2.15 -28.20
C MET A 16 17.89 -3.38 -27.31
N TYR A 17 17.00 -4.37 -27.39
CA TYR A 17 17.13 -5.64 -26.68
C TYR A 17 18.44 -6.36 -27.03
N LYS A 18 18.78 -6.45 -28.33
CA LYS A 18 20.04 -7.08 -28.75
C LYS A 18 21.28 -6.42 -28.13
N LYS A 19 21.26 -5.09 -27.93
CA LYS A 19 22.37 -4.34 -27.31
C LYS A 19 22.51 -4.58 -25.80
N LEU A 20 21.49 -5.11 -25.12
CA LEU A 20 21.60 -5.45 -23.70
C LEU A 20 22.54 -6.63 -23.46
N GLU A 21 22.70 -7.51 -24.46
CA GLU A 21 23.49 -8.74 -24.35
C GLU A 21 23.05 -9.55 -23.12
N LEU A 22 21.74 -9.75 -22.98
CA LEU A 22 21.10 -10.58 -21.98
C LEU A 22 20.39 -11.74 -22.68
N SER A 23 20.28 -12.89 -22.01
CA SER A 23 19.49 -14.00 -22.53
C SER A 23 17.99 -13.70 -22.47
N ASP A 24 17.23 -14.37 -23.32
CA ASP A 24 15.76 -14.23 -23.36
C ASP A 24 15.12 -14.59 -22.01
N ASP A 25 15.67 -15.56 -21.28
CA ASP A 25 15.20 -15.93 -19.94
C ASP A 25 15.39 -14.80 -18.92
N ILE A 26 16.51 -14.06 -18.99
CA ILE A 26 16.75 -12.91 -18.12
C ILE A 26 15.80 -11.78 -18.50
N ILE A 27 15.63 -11.49 -19.80
CA ILE A 27 14.69 -10.47 -20.27
C ILE A 27 13.27 -10.78 -19.79
N LYS A 28 12.84 -12.04 -19.93
CA LYS A 28 11.54 -12.50 -19.45
C LYS A 28 11.40 -12.32 -17.94
N LEU A 29 12.40 -12.73 -17.16
CA LEU A 29 12.39 -12.56 -15.71
C LEU A 29 12.29 -11.07 -15.30
N LEU A 30 12.99 -10.17 -15.99
CA LEU A 30 12.90 -8.74 -15.72
C LEU A 30 11.52 -8.16 -16.03
N LYS A 31 10.87 -8.63 -17.11
CA LYS A 31 9.48 -8.29 -17.42
C LYS A 31 8.53 -8.77 -16.32
N ASP A 32 8.66 -10.04 -15.92
CA ASP A 32 7.86 -10.63 -14.83
C ASP A 32 8.03 -9.84 -13.51
N TYR A 33 9.23 -9.32 -13.23
CA TYR A 33 9.44 -8.42 -12.08
C TYR A 33 8.68 -7.11 -12.22
N PHE A 34 8.70 -6.46 -13.38
CA PHE A 34 8.03 -5.18 -13.57
C PHE A 34 6.51 -5.32 -13.45
N ASP A 35 5.92 -6.39 -14.01
CA ASP A 35 4.51 -6.73 -13.83
C ASP A 35 4.20 -6.95 -12.34
N ALA A 36 4.99 -7.78 -11.66
CA ALA A 36 4.84 -8.03 -10.23
C ALA A 36 4.96 -6.76 -9.37
N PHE A 37 5.87 -5.85 -9.73
CA PHE A 37 6.08 -4.60 -9.01
C PHE A 37 4.91 -3.64 -9.19
N ALA A 38 4.38 -3.52 -10.40
CA ALA A 38 3.20 -2.72 -10.68
C ALA A 38 1.99 -3.22 -9.87
N ASN A 39 1.77 -4.53 -9.82
CA ASN A 39 0.64 -5.12 -9.11
C ASN A 39 0.78 -5.12 -7.58
N LEU A 40 2.00 -5.31 -7.05
CA LEU A 40 2.24 -5.35 -5.60
C LEU A 40 2.33 -3.95 -4.97
N TYR A 41 2.98 -3.00 -5.64
CA TYR A 41 3.29 -1.70 -5.05
C TYR A 41 2.50 -0.55 -5.65
N ASN A 42 1.94 -0.70 -6.85
CA ASN A 42 1.36 0.33 -7.74
C ASN A 42 2.29 1.50 -8.10
N ILE A 43 3.12 1.98 -7.18
CA ILE A 43 4.22 2.91 -7.42
C ILE A 43 5.47 2.29 -6.82
N LEU A 44 6.51 2.12 -7.64
CA LEU A 44 7.82 1.66 -7.18
C LEU A 44 8.95 2.44 -7.88
N PRO A 45 9.77 3.21 -7.15
CA PRO A 45 10.98 3.84 -7.70
C PRO A 45 11.92 2.81 -8.34
N LEU A 46 12.58 3.20 -9.44
CA LEU A 46 13.51 2.30 -10.14
C LEU A 46 14.73 1.91 -9.29
N GLU A 47 15.18 2.77 -8.37
CA GLU A 47 16.22 2.42 -7.39
C GLU A 47 15.76 1.27 -6.47
N ASP A 48 14.50 1.29 -6.01
CA ASP A 48 13.92 0.23 -5.19
C ASP A 48 13.74 -1.06 -6.00
N ALA A 49 13.25 -0.95 -7.24
CA ALA A 49 13.08 -2.08 -8.15
C ALA A 49 14.43 -2.78 -8.44
N PHE A 50 15.47 -2.01 -8.73
CA PHE A 50 16.83 -2.54 -8.91
C PHE A 50 17.34 -3.20 -7.62
N GLY A 51 17.13 -2.56 -6.46
CA GLY A 51 17.50 -3.12 -5.16
C GLY A 51 16.86 -4.49 -4.89
N ILE A 52 15.55 -4.63 -5.15
CA ILE A 52 14.85 -5.91 -4.98
C ILE A 52 15.43 -6.97 -5.93
N ILE A 53 15.58 -6.65 -7.21
CA ILE A 53 16.09 -7.61 -8.21
C ILE A 53 17.50 -8.07 -7.83
N ASN A 54 18.38 -7.14 -7.43
CA ASN A 54 19.75 -7.48 -7.07
C ASN A 54 19.84 -8.32 -5.80
N GLU A 55 19.03 -8.01 -4.78
CA GLU A 55 18.95 -8.79 -3.54
C GLU A 55 18.45 -10.22 -3.80
N GLN A 56 17.43 -10.35 -4.65
CA GLN A 56 16.81 -11.64 -4.97
C GLN A 56 17.57 -12.45 -6.03
N ASN A 57 18.48 -11.82 -6.78
CA ASN A 57 19.23 -12.42 -7.88
C ASN A 57 20.65 -11.84 -7.90
N LYS A 58 21.54 -12.46 -7.13
CA LYS A 58 22.94 -12.04 -7.07
C LYS A 58 23.56 -12.00 -8.47
N ASP A 59 24.15 -10.87 -8.81
CA ASP A 59 24.90 -10.63 -10.05
C ASP A 59 24.10 -10.83 -11.35
N LEU A 60 22.76 -10.70 -11.30
CA LEU A 60 21.90 -10.90 -12.47
C LEU A 60 22.16 -9.87 -13.58
N LEU A 61 22.25 -8.58 -13.22
CA LEU A 61 22.54 -7.49 -14.16
C LEU A 61 23.17 -6.28 -13.47
N THR A 62 23.99 -5.54 -14.22
CA THR A 62 24.57 -4.26 -13.74
C THR A 62 23.53 -3.14 -13.76
N LYS A 63 23.81 -2.05 -13.04
CA LYS A 63 22.94 -0.87 -13.00
C LYS A 63 22.78 -0.24 -14.39
N GLU A 64 23.82 -0.25 -15.22
CA GLU A 64 23.76 0.27 -16.59
C GLU A 64 22.82 -0.56 -17.47
N LYS A 65 22.87 -1.89 -17.35
CA LYS A 65 21.95 -2.77 -18.07
C LYS A 65 20.51 -2.61 -17.57
N PHE A 66 20.32 -2.40 -16.26
CA PHE A 66 19.01 -2.13 -15.69
C PHE A 66 18.41 -0.81 -16.21
N ILE A 67 19.21 0.27 -16.25
CA ILE A 67 18.80 1.56 -16.84
C ILE A 67 18.39 1.37 -18.28
N ALA A 68 19.22 0.71 -19.10
CA ALA A 68 18.91 0.46 -20.50
C ALA A 68 17.65 -0.40 -20.69
N PHE A 69 17.45 -1.42 -19.85
CA PHE A 69 16.23 -2.23 -19.83
C PHE A 69 14.99 -1.40 -19.46
N SER A 70 15.08 -0.56 -18.42
CA SER A 70 13.97 0.31 -18.00
C SER A 70 13.58 1.33 -19.06
N GLU A 71 14.53 1.83 -19.86
CA GLU A 71 14.26 2.70 -21.00
C GLU A 71 13.59 1.94 -22.15
N ILE A 72 13.92 0.66 -22.35
CA ILE A 72 13.16 -0.19 -23.28
C ILE A 72 11.73 -0.36 -22.76
N MET A 73 11.53 -0.61 -21.46
CA MET A 73 10.20 -0.72 -20.83
C MET A 73 9.40 0.58 -20.88
N ARG A 74 10.04 1.74 -21.00
CA ARG A 74 9.32 3.00 -21.27
C ARG A 74 8.60 2.97 -22.62
N HIS A 75 9.07 2.18 -23.59
CA HIS A 75 8.62 2.26 -24.98
C HIS A 75 8.10 0.93 -25.57
N ASP A 76 8.37 -0.21 -24.92
CA ASP A 76 7.85 -1.53 -25.26
C ASP A 76 6.51 -1.76 -24.55
N MET A 77 5.42 -1.27 -25.14
CA MET A 77 4.05 -1.31 -24.60
C MET A 77 3.19 -2.37 -25.32
N PRO A 78 3.40 -3.68 -25.09
CA PRO A 78 2.53 -4.70 -25.66
C PRO A 78 1.11 -4.63 -25.07
N GLU A 79 0.14 -5.17 -25.80
CA GLU A 79 -1.22 -5.36 -25.28
C GLU A 79 -1.18 -6.22 -23.99
N GLY A 80 -1.96 -5.82 -22.99
CA GLY A 80 -2.03 -6.51 -21.69
C GLY A 80 -0.97 -6.11 -20.66
N ARG A 81 -0.19 -5.05 -20.91
CA ARG A 81 0.71 -4.45 -19.90
C ARG A 81 0.03 -3.25 -19.21
N PHE A 82 -0.13 -3.32 -17.89
CA PHE A 82 -0.90 -2.33 -17.11
C PHE A 82 -0.01 -1.38 -16.28
N TYR A 83 1.14 -0.97 -16.82
CA TYR A 83 2.00 0.00 -16.15
C TYR A 83 2.76 0.90 -17.13
N TYR A 84 3.25 2.01 -16.59
CA TYR A 84 4.17 2.94 -17.23
C TYR A 84 5.44 3.08 -16.39
N ILE A 85 6.53 3.47 -17.03
CA ILE A 85 7.73 3.94 -16.34
C ILE A 85 7.74 5.45 -16.47
N LEU A 86 7.45 6.18 -15.39
CA LEU A 86 7.20 7.62 -15.42
C LEU A 86 8.19 8.39 -14.54
N GLY A 87 8.50 9.61 -14.95
CA GLY A 87 9.25 10.58 -14.16
C GLY A 87 8.40 11.76 -13.74
N VAL A 88 8.95 12.58 -12.84
CA VAL A 88 8.25 13.79 -12.37
C VAL A 88 7.94 14.78 -13.49
N ASP A 89 8.73 14.79 -14.57
CA ASP A 89 8.52 15.59 -15.78
C ASP A 89 7.23 15.24 -16.54
N GLU A 90 6.77 14.00 -16.39
CA GLU A 90 5.55 13.49 -17.04
C GLU A 90 4.33 13.64 -16.13
N LEU A 91 4.56 13.63 -14.82
CA LEU A 91 3.51 13.65 -13.78
C LEU A 91 3.15 15.07 -13.33
N TYR A 92 4.12 15.99 -13.26
CA TYR A 92 3.93 17.35 -12.77
C TYR A 92 4.23 18.40 -13.83
N ASN A 93 3.46 19.48 -13.83
CA ASN A 93 3.73 20.63 -14.70
C ASN A 93 5.06 21.29 -14.33
N ASP A 94 5.85 21.67 -15.35
CA ASP A 94 7.11 22.41 -15.21
C ASP A 94 8.17 21.72 -14.34
N ALA A 95 8.03 20.42 -14.11
CA ALA A 95 9.02 19.63 -13.40
C ALA A 95 10.28 19.42 -14.26
N PRO A 96 11.48 19.41 -13.64
CA PRO A 96 12.71 19.14 -14.37
C PRO A 96 12.72 17.70 -14.89
N LYS A 97 13.40 17.49 -16.02
CA LYS A 97 13.64 16.15 -16.54
C LYS A 97 14.47 15.34 -15.52
N PRO A 98 13.96 14.21 -15.00
CA PRO A 98 14.68 13.38 -14.06
C PRO A 98 15.77 12.57 -14.75
N GLU A 99 16.79 12.20 -13.97
CA GLU A 99 17.74 11.16 -14.35
C GLU A 99 17.01 9.80 -14.51
N PRO A 100 17.53 8.86 -15.31
CA PRO A 100 16.82 7.61 -15.60
C PRO A 100 16.35 6.85 -14.35
N MET A 101 17.18 6.79 -13.30
CA MET A 101 16.89 6.05 -12.06
C MET A 101 15.92 6.78 -11.11
N GLU A 102 15.66 8.07 -11.33
CA GLU A 102 14.68 8.84 -10.55
C GLU A 102 13.24 8.59 -11.04
N ARG A 103 13.07 7.78 -12.09
CA ARG A 103 11.76 7.33 -12.58
C ARG A 103 11.18 6.22 -11.71
N MET A 104 9.89 5.96 -11.90
CA MET A 104 9.09 5.01 -11.14
C MET A 104 8.32 4.09 -12.08
N ILE A 105 8.16 2.83 -11.68
CA ILE A 105 7.11 1.95 -12.20
C ILE A 105 5.79 2.46 -11.60
N VAL A 106 4.82 2.78 -12.45
CA VAL A 106 3.50 3.32 -12.06
C VAL A 106 2.43 2.48 -12.73
N HIS A 107 1.58 1.85 -11.93
CA HIS A 107 0.44 1.09 -12.42
C HIS A 107 -0.53 2.03 -13.14
N GLU A 108 -1.04 1.58 -14.27
CA GLU A 108 -1.83 2.35 -15.23
C GLU A 108 -3.09 2.96 -14.58
N SER A 109 -3.74 2.21 -13.69
CA SER A 109 -4.96 2.67 -12.98
C SER A 109 -4.78 3.97 -12.18
N LEU A 110 -3.55 4.38 -11.86
CA LEU A 110 -3.28 5.61 -11.10
C LEU A 110 -3.20 6.87 -11.98
N VAL A 111 -3.13 6.69 -13.30
CA VAL A 111 -2.84 7.77 -14.27
C VAL A 111 -3.74 7.76 -15.51
N ASP A 112 -4.67 6.81 -15.62
CA ASP A 112 -5.58 6.64 -16.75
C ASP A 112 -6.63 7.75 -16.91
N ILE A 113 -7.16 8.23 -15.78
CA ILE A 113 -8.26 9.20 -15.77
C ILE A 113 -7.71 10.59 -15.47
N ASP A 114 -7.03 10.72 -14.34
CA ASP A 114 -6.32 11.90 -13.88
C ASP A 114 -5.11 11.47 -13.03
N TYR A 115 -4.45 12.44 -12.38
CA TYR A 115 -3.26 12.20 -11.56
C TYR A 115 -3.54 12.26 -10.04
N GLU A 116 -4.79 12.46 -9.63
CA GLU A 116 -5.14 12.58 -8.20
C GLU A 116 -4.85 11.26 -7.47
N TYR A 117 -5.25 10.13 -8.08
CA TYR A 117 -4.94 8.79 -7.58
C TYR A 117 -3.44 8.53 -7.42
N PHE A 118 -2.64 8.95 -8.40
CA PHE A 118 -1.19 8.89 -8.28
C PHE A 118 -0.68 9.73 -7.10
N TYR A 119 -1.15 10.97 -6.94
CA TYR A 119 -0.70 11.84 -5.86
C TYR A 119 -1.09 11.32 -4.48
N ASP A 120 -2.30 10.81 -4.33
CA ASP A 120 -2.79 10.25 -3.07
C ASP A 120 -2.01 8.99 -2.69
N MET A 121 -1.78 8.08 -3.64
CA MET A 121 -0.96 6.89 -3.41
C MET A 121 0.50 7.26 -3.08
N HIS A 122 1.10 8.18 -3.84
CA HIS A 122 2.47 8.63 -3.60
C HIS A 122 2.62 9.27 -2.20
N ASN A 123 1.67 10.11 -1.79
CA ASN A 123 1.61 10.69 -0.46
C ASN A 123 1.41 9.63 0.63
N ALA A 124 0.53 8.65 0.39
CA ALA A 124 0.27 7.57 1.33
C ALA A 124 1.50 6.67 1.56
N GLN A 125 2.36 6.49 0.55
CA GLN A 125 3.60 5.74 0.66
C GLN A 125 4.75 6.53 1.32
N ALA A 126 4.68 7.86 1.35
CA ALA A 126 5.78 8.72 1.77
C ALA A 126 6.26 8.40 3.20
N GLY A 127 7.57 8.23 3.35
CA GLY A 127 8.21 7.95 4.65
C GLY A 127 7.98 6.53 5.19
N LYS A 128 7.25 5.67 4.47
CA LYS A 128 7.08 4.26 4.84
C LYS A 128 8.28 3.43 4.34
N PRO A 129 8.70 2.40 5.10
CA PRO A 129 9.70 1.46 4.60
C PRO A 129 9.14 0.59 3.48
N LEU A 130 10.02 0.09 2.61
CA LEU A 130 9.68 -0.90 1.60
C LEU A 130 9.57 -2.31 2.22
N CYS A 131 8.54 -3.06 1.84
CA CYS A 131 8.43 -4.49 2.13
C CYS A 131 9.13 -5.25 1.01
N MET A 132 10.17 -6.03 1.32
CA MET A 132 10.83 -6.91 0.35
C MET A 132 10.41 -8.34 0.62
N LEU A 133 9.64 -8.93 -0.30
CA LEU A 133 9.26 -10.35 -0.24
C LEU A 133 10.39 -11.24 -0.78
N SER A 134 10.25 -12.56 -0.66
CA SER A 134 11.14 -13.47 -1.39
C SER A 134 10.83 -13.42 -2.89
N LYS A 135 11.77 -13.90 -3.71
CA LYS A 135 11.61 -14.00 -5.16
C LYS A 135 10.32 -14.74 -5.55
N GLU A 136 10.08 -15.88 -4.92
CA GLU A 136 8.93 -16.74 -5.20
C GLU A 136 7.61 -16.04 -4.85
N GLU A 137 7.56 -15.29 -3.75
CA GLU A 137 6.36 -14.54 -3.36
C GLU A 137 6.15 -13.30 -4.23
N THR A 138 7.22 -12.55 -4.56
CA THR A 138 7.15 -11.40 -5.47
C THR A 138 6.58 -11.81 -6.82
N LEU A 139 7.14 -12.86 -7.44
CA LEU A 139 6.77 -13.24 -8.80
C LEU A 139 5.35 -13.83 -8.93
N LYS A 140 4.63 -14.11 -7.84
CA LYS A 140 3.20 -14.43 -7.92
C LYS A 140 2.36 -13.25 -8.37
N TYR A 141 2.79 -12.03 -8.06
CA TYR A 141 2.09 -10.81 -8.43
C TYR A 141 2.23 -10.44 -9.91
N ARG A 142 3.01 -11.17 -10.71
CA ARG A 142 3.04 -10.94 -12.17
C ARG A 142 1.72 -11.28 -12.87
N ASP A 143 0.86 -12.05 -12.19
CA ASP A 143 -0.50 -12.32 -12.63
C ASP A 143 -1.42 -11.25 -12.03
N ASP A 144 -2.02 -10.42 -12.89
CA ASP A 144 -2.89 -9.30 -12.49
C ASP A 144 -4.12 -9.76 -11.69
N PHE A 145 -4.51 -11.03 -11.82
CA PHE A 145 -5.63 -11.62 -11.11
C PHE A 145 -5.20 -12.42 -9.88
N TYR A 146 -3.93 -12.35 -9.49
CA TYR A 146 -3.42 -13.07 -8.33
C TYR A 146 -4.04 -12.56 -7.02
N ILE A 147 -4.75 -13.46 -6.34
CA ILE A 147 -5.31 -13.20 -5.01
C ILE A 147 -4.77 -14.24 -4.02
N PRO A 148 -3.95 -13.82 -3.03
CA PRO A 148 -3.40 -14.71 -2.01
C PRO A 148 -4.48 -15.47 -1.22
N GLN A 149 -4.38 -16.80 -1.20
CA GLN A 149 -5.27 -17.68 -0.42
C GLN A 149 -4.82 -17.81 1.04
N THR A 150 -4.79 -16.68 1.75
CA THR A 150 -4.43 -16.58 3.17
C THR A 150 -5.44 -17.29 4.09
N PRO A 151 -5.09 -17.57 5.36
CA PRO A 151 -6.05 -18.06 6.34
C PRO A 151 -7.31 -17.18 6.46
N GLN A 152 -7.15 -15.85 6.40
CA GLN A 152 -8.25 -14.88 6.45
C GLN A 152 -9.17 -15.01 5.23
N MET A 153 -8.59 -15.10 4.03
CA MET A 153 -9.34 -15.32 2.78
C MET A 153 -10.18 -16.60 2.86
N ARG A 154 -9.57 -17.71 3.29
CA ARG A 154 -10.26 -19.01 3.45
C ARG A 154 -11.34 -18.95 4.52
N THR A 155 -11.13 -18.19 5.60
CA THR A 155 -12.10 -18.03 6.68
C THR A 155 -13.33 -17.25 6.21
N LEU A 156 -13.11 -16.16 5.47
CA LEU A 156 -14.19 -15.39 4.83
C LEU A 156 -14.99 -16.26 3.84
N GLN A 157 -14.32 -16.99 2.95
CA GLN A 157 -14.97 -17.92 2.03
C GLN A 157 -15.79 -18.99 2.77
N LYS A 158 -15.25 -19.54 3.86
CA LYS A 158 -15.97 -20.53 4.70
C LYS A 158 -17.23 -19.94 5.32
N PHE A 159 -17.14 -18.72 5.87
CA PHE A 159 -18.30 -18.01 6.41
C PHE A 159 -19.40 -17.83 5.35
N VAL A 160 -19.02 -17.34 4.16
CA VAL A 160 -19.98 -17.13 3.05
C VAL A 160 -20.64 -18.44 2.62
N ARG A 161 -19.90 -19.56 2.60
CA ARG A 161 -20.46 -20.88 2.29
C ARG A 161 -21.40 -21.41 3.35
N GLU A 162 -20.99 -21.38 4.61
CA GLU A 162 -21.68 -22.10 5.68
C GLU A 162 -22.78 -21.25 6.34
N LYS A 163 -22.49 -19.97 6.61
CA LYS A 163 -23.40 -19.06 7.30
C LYS A 163 -24.34 -18.33 6.35
N LEU A 164 -23.85 -17.96 5.16
CA LEU A 164 -24.69 -17.33 4.11
C LEU A 164 -25.23 -18.34 3.09
N ARG A 165 -24.93 -19.63 3.27
CA ARG A 165 -25.41 -20.76 2.46
C ARG A 165 -25.16 -20.58 0.95
N LYS A 166 -24.05 -19.96 0.58
CA LYS A 166 -23.65 -19.78 -0.81
C LYS A 166 -22.83 -20.97 -1.31
N ASN A 167 -22.86 -21.19 -2.62
CA ASN A 167 -21.99 -22.22 -3.21
C ASN A 167 -20.52 -21.76 -3.24
N LYS A 168 -19.62 -22.69 -3.57
CA LYS A 168 -18.16 -22.43 -3.59
C LYS A 168 -17.80 -21.24 -4.49
N SER A 169 -18.31 -21.20 -5.71
CA SER A 169 -18.01 -20.16 -6.69
C SER A 169 -18.50 -18.78 -6.22
N GLN A 170 -19.68 -18.70 -5.62
CA GLN A 170 -20.21 -17.47 -5.04
C GLN A 170 -19.34 -16.98 -3.87
N ALA A 171 -18.86 -17.89 -3.02
CA ALA A 171 -18.00 -17.52 -1.91
C ALA A 171 -16.62 -17.04 -2.34
N GLU A 172 -16.03 -17.69 -3.35
CA GLU A 172 -14.78 -17.24 -3.99
C GLU A 172 -14.96 -15.85 -4.60
N LYS A 173 -16.07 -15.62 -5.33
CA LYS A 173 -16.37 -14.31 -5.90
C LYS A 173 -16.54 -13.22 -4.84
N ILE A 174 -17.34 -13.45 -3.80
CA ILE A 174 -17.55 -12.45 -2.73
C ILE A 174 -16.24 -12.12 -2.02
N ALA A 175 -15.43 -13.13 -1.71
CA ALA A 175 -14.15 -12.90 -1.04
C ALA A 175 -13.13 -12.19 -1.95
N SER A 176 -13.15 -12.48 -3.26
CA SER A 176 -12.40 -11.75 -4.27
C SER A 176 -12.84 -10.29 -4.36
N ASP A 177 -14.14 -10.02 -4.41
CA ASP A 177 -14.68 -8.66 -4.47
C ASP A 177 -14.29 -7.86 -3.21
N CYS A 178 -14.34 -8.47 -2.02
CA CYS A 178 -13.82 -7.85 -0.80
C CYS A 178 -12.31 -7.53 -0.89
N TYR A 179 -11.51 -8.44 -1.44
CA TYR A 179 -10.07 -8.23 -1.61
C TYR A 179 -9.77 -7.09 -2.60
N THR A 180 -10.51 -7.01 -3.70
CA THR A 180 -10.40 -5.90 -4.65
C THR A 180 -10.76 -4.58 -3.99
N ILE A 181 -11.85 -4.52 -3.21
CA ILE A 181 -12.20 -3.32 -2.44
C ILE A 181 -11.06 -2.94 -1.48
N ILE A 182 -10.50 -3.92 -0.75
CA ILE A 182 -9.39 -3.68 0.19
C ILE A 182 -8.14 -3.11 -0.51
N THR A 183 -7.83 -3.61 -1.70
CA THR A 183 -6.57 -3.27 -2.41
C THR A 183 -6.69 -2.05 -3.32
N CYS A 184 -7.90 -1.71 -3.76
CA CYS A 184 -8.16 -0.58 -4.65
C CYS A 184 -8.83 0.63 -3.97
N ALA A 185 -9.42 0.48 -2.78
CA ALA A 185 -10.08 1.61 -2.13
C ALA A 185 -9.05 2.62 -1.62
N ASP A 186 -9.05 3.81 -2.22
CA ASP A 186 -8.31 4.97 -1.75
C ASP A 186 -8.92 5.52 -0.45
N ASN A 187 -8.61 4.86 0.67
CA ASN A 187 -8.75 5.35 2.04
C ASN A 187 -10.06 6.08 2.41
N ALA A 188 -10.98 5.33 3.02
CA ALA A 188 -11.42 5.50 4.42
C ALA A 188 -12.68 4.70 4.68
N ASP A 189 -13.51 4.51 3.64
CA ASP A 189 -14.82 3.90 3.79
C ASP A 189 -14.93 2.52 3.17
N ILE A 190 -14.02 1.62 3.58
CA ILE A 190 -14.18 0.20 3.29
C ILE A 190 -15.56 -0.31 3.72
N THR A 191 -16.15 0.26 4.77
CA THR A 191 -17.48 -0.11 5.24
C THR A 191 -18.55 0.23 4.20
N GLY A 192 -18.55 1.45 3.67
CA GLY A 192 -19.46 1.92 2.64
C GLY A 192 -19.32 1.14 1.34
N GLU A 193 -18.09 0.90 0.88
CA GLU A 193 -17.84 0.11 -0.34
C GLU A 193 -18.34 -1.33 -0.20
N ILE A 194 -18.08 -1.96 0.95
CA ILE A 194 -18.58 -3.30 1.24
C ILE A 194 -20.11 -3.29 1.35
N ALA A 195 -20.71 -2.30 2.02
CA ALA A 195 -22.16 -2.18 2.11
C ALA A 195 -22.81 -2.03 0.72
N TYR A 196 -22.24 -1.18 -0.13
CA TYR A 196 -22.68 -1.00 -1.52
C TYR A 196 -22.55 -2.29 -2.34
N MET A 197 -21.44 -3.01 -2.19
CA MET A 197 -21.25 -4.31 -2.82
C MET A 197 -22.35 -5.30 -2.39
N LEU A 198 -22.61 -5.41 -1.09
CA LEU A 198 -23.62 -6.32 -0.53
C LEU A 198 -25.04 -5.99 -1.02
N GLU A 199 -25.38 -4.69 -1.08
CA GLU A 199 -26.66 -4.20 -1.60
C GLU A 199 -26.81 -4.54 -3.09
N ARG A 200 -25.79 -4.23 -3.91
CA ARG A 200 -25.77 -4.53 -5.35
C ARG A 200 -25.92 -6.03 -5.63
N MET A 201 -25.33 -6.87 -4.77
CA MET A 201 -25.43 -8.32 -4.87
C MET A 201 -26.76 -8.89 -4.35
N LYS A 202 -27.65 -8.05 -3.80
CA LYS A 202 -28.92 -8.45 -3.18
C LYS A 202 -28.72 -9.57 -2.16
N MET A 203 -27.73 -9.42 -1.29
CA MET A 203 -27.38 -10.43 -0.28
C MET A 203 -27.86 -10.01 1.11
N PRO A 204 -29.14 -10.26 1.46
CA PRO A 204 -29.64 -9.90 2.78
C PRO A 204 -28.93 -10.73 3.86
N MET A 205 -28.57 -10.04 4.94
CA MET A 205 -27.99 -10.63 6.14
C MET A 205 -28.78 -10.15 7.36
N SER A 206 -28.91 -11.01 8.36
CA SER A 206 -29.28 -10.54 9.70
C SER A 206 -28.18 -9.62 10.25
N GLU A 207 -28.52 -8.77 11.21
CA GLU A 207 -27.56 -7.87 11.87
C GLU A 207 -26.35 -8.64 12.43
N SER A 208 -26.59 -9.79 13.08
CA SER A 208 -25.51 -10.64 13.58
C SER A 208 -24.60 -11.18 12.47
N GLN A 209 -25.16 -11.58 11.33
CA GLN A 209 -24.36 -12.05 10.19
C GLN A 209 -23.55 -10.93 9.56
N LEU A 210 -24.14 -9.73 9.46
CA LEU A 210 -23.44 -8.55 8.94
C LEU A 210 -22.26 -8.18 9.83
N ASN A 211 -22.45 -8.16 11.16
CA ASN A 211 -21.38 -7.85 12.11
C ASN A 211 -20.23 -8.88 12.05
N GLU A 212 -20.55 -10.17 11.98
CA GLU A 212 -19.53 -11.24 11.83
C GLU A 212 -18.81 -11.11 10.48
N PHE A 213 -19.53 -10.87 9.39
CA PHE A 213 -18.96 -10.66 8.07
C PHE A 213 -18.00 -9.47 8.04
N MET A 214 -18.41 -8.32 8.58
CA MET A 214 -17.56 -7.13 8.65
C MET A 214 -16.31 -7.38 9.50
N GLY A 215 -16.43 -8.12 10.61
CA GLY A 215 -15.27 -8.54 11.40
C GLY A 215 -14.25 -9.35 10.59
N LEU A 216 -14.72 -10.27 9.76
CA LEU A 216 -13.86 -11.07 8.86
C LEU A 216 -13.23 -10.22 7.76
N VAL A 217 -13.96 -9.25 7.19
CA VAL A 217 -13.42 -8.31 6.20
C VAL A 217 -12.35 -7.41 6.81
N TYR A 218 -12.54 -6.92 8.04
CA TYR A 218 -11.51 -6.15 8.74
C TYR A 218 -10.27 -6.96 9.06
N ASP A 219 -10.42 -8.23 9.48
CA ASP A 219 -9.28 -9.12 9.68
C ASP A 219 -8.54 -9.40 8.37
N LEU A 220 -9.27 -9.60 7.26
CA LEU A 220 -8.67 -9.71 5.93
C LEU A 220 -7.89 -8.44 5.55
N ASN A 221 -8.48 -7.26 5.72
CA ASN A 221 -7.84 -5.96 5.43
C ASN A 221 -6.54 -5.80 6.22
N ASN A 222 -6.58 -6.06 7.52
CA ASN A 222 -5.44 -5.93 8.43
C ASN A 222 -4.27 -6.87 8.09
N ASN A 223 -4.55 -7.96 7.37
CA ASN A 223 -3.58 -8.99 6.96
C ASN A 223 -3.36 -9.04 5.44
N THR A 224 -3.88 -8.08 4.67
CA THR A 224 -3.65 -7.96 3.22
C THR A 224 -2.52 -6.97 2.95
N ARG A 225 -1.67 -7.29 1.98
CA ARG A 225 -0.57 -6.39 1.56
C ARG A 225 -1.16 -5.22 0.79
N LEU A 226 -0.79 -4.00 1.16
CA LEU A 226 -1.34 -2.80 0.53
C LEU A 226 -0.26 -2.00 -0.21
N PRO A 227 -0.54 -1.54 -1.45
CA PRO A 227 0.29 -0.60 -2.18
C PRO A 227 0.60 0.66 -1.38
N ALA A 228 -0.40 1.25 -0.71
CA ALA A 228 -0.25 2.41 0.16
C ALA A 228 0.70 2.17 1.35
N ASN A 229 0.93 0.90 1.73
CA ASN A 229 1.86 0.49 2.77
C ASN A 229 3.17 -0.06 2.22
N ARG A 230 3.48 0.21 0.94
CA ARG A 230 4.68 -0.27 0.25
C ARG A 230 4.87 -1.78 0.39
N GLY A 231 3.77 -2.52 0.24
CA GLY A 231 3.73 -3.99 0.26
C GLY A 231 3.59 -4.63 1.66
N TYR A 232 3.63 -3.85 2.75
CA TYR A 232 3.32 -4.38 4.07
C TYR A 232 1.82 -4.55 4.28
N THR A 233 1.45 -5.50 5.13
CA THR A 233 0.10 -5.49 5.72
C THR A 233 -0.01 -4.41 6.80
N PRO A 234 -1.22 -3.89 7.11
CA PRO A 234 -1.41 -2.98 8.23
C PRO A 234 -0.82 -3.51 9.56
N VAL A 235 -0.97 -4.81 9.84
CA VAL A 235 -0.42 -5.44 11.05
C VAL A 235 1.11 -5.46 11.06
N GLU A 236 1.74 -5.84 9.95
CA GLU A 236 3.21 -5.85 9.85
C GLU A 236 3.80 -4.45 10.00
N LEU A 237 3.21 -3.47 9.32
CA LEU A 237 3.66 -2.08 9.35
C LEU A 237 3.51 -1.49 10.76
N SER A 238 2.36 -1.72 11.41
CA SER A 238 2.10 -1.30 12.78
C SER A 238 3.13 -1.85 13.77
N ARG A 239 3.47 -3.15 13.68
CA ARG A 239 4.52 -3.77 14.52
C ARG A 239 5.88 -3.11 14.32
N LYS A 240 6.20 -2.67 13.10
CA LYS A 240 7.47 -2.01 12.79
C LYS A 240 7.55 -0.62 13.44
N TYR A 241 6.48 0.16 13.39
CA TYR A 241 6.43 1.46 14.07
C TYR A 241 6.33 1.33 15.59
N ARG A 242 5.57 0.37 16.14
CA ARG A 242 5.49 0.15 17.60
C ARG A 242 6.86 -0.07 18.26
N LYS A 243 7.79 -0.75 17.58
CA LYS A 243 9.17 -0.91 18.06
C LYS A 243 9.95 0.41 18.18
N HIS A 244 9.51 1.48 17.51
CA HIS A 244 10.21 2.76 17.43
C HIS A 244 9.53 3.90 18.22
N THR A 245 8.25 3.77 18.59
CA THR A 245 7.49 4.91 19.18
C THR A 245 6.90 4.70 20.56
N ILE A 246 6.90 3.50 21.14
CA ILE A 246 6.33 3.29 22.48
C ILE A 246 7.24 2.31 23.24
N PRO A 247 7.97 2.74 24.31
CA PRO A 247 8.54 1.79 25.26
C PRO A 247 7.39 0.90 25.75
N GLU A 248 7.55 -0.42 25.77
CA GLU A 248 6.55 -1.32 26.36
C GLU A 248 6.14 -0.78 27.74
N ILE A 249 4.95 -0.18 27.83
CA ILE A 249 4.35 0.14 29.11
C ILE A 249 3.84 -1.20 29.64
N SER A 250 4.72 -1.91 30.33
CA SER A 250 4.33 -3.03 31.16
C SER A 250 3.51 -2.45 32.32
N PHE A 251 2.19 -2.64 32.26
CA PHE A 251 1.36 -2.36 33.41
C PHE A 251 1.67 -3.43 34.49
N GLU A 252 2.04 -2.97 35.68
CA GLU A 252 2.17 -3.81 36.87
C GLU A 252 0.94 -4.74 37.00
N PRO A 253 1.10 -6.01 37.45
CA PRO A 253 0.03 -7.01 37.49
C PRO A 253 -1.29 -6.49 38.11
N ASN A 254 -1.19 -5.62 39.11
CA ASN A 254 -2.33 -5.00 39.79
C ASN A 254 -3.21 -4.14 38.86
N ILE A 255 -2.63 -3.36 37.93
CA ILE A 255 -3.43 -2.50 37.04
C ILE A 255 -4.24 -3.35 36.05
N ARG A 256 -3.67 -4.49 35.63
CA ARG A 256 -4.32 -5.41 34.70
C ARG A 256 -5.51 -6.13 35.36
N ASP A 257 -5.34 -6.53 36.62
CA ASP A 257 -6.41 -7.13 37.42
C ASP A 257 -7.56 -6.15 37.67
N MET A 258 -7.24 -4.90 37.98
CA MET A 258 -8.25 -3.85 38.21
C MET A 258 -9.05 -3.51 36.94
N LEU A 259 -8.42 -3.56 35.75
CA LEU A 259 -9.12 -3.40 34.47
C LEU A 259 -10.04 -4.60 34.15
N GLN A 260 -9.61 -5.82 34.47
CA GLN A 260 -10.38 -7.03 34.22
C GLN A 260 -11.57 -7.19 35.17
N ASN A 261 -11.39 -6.77 36.42
CA ASN A 261 -12.44 -6.85 37.44
C ASN A 261 -13.36 -5.62 37.48
N GLY A 262 -13.13 -4.65 36.58
CA GLY A 262 -13.97 -3.46 36.42
C GLY A 262 -13.79 -2.39 37.49
N GLU A 263 -12.78 -2.51 38.35
CA GLU A 263 -12.41 -1.50 39.36
C GLU A 263 -11.77 -0.26 38.74
N LEU A 264 -11.11 -0.44 37.59
CA LEU A 264 -10.61 0.64 36.73
C LEU A 264 -11.33 0.57 35.39
N ASN A 265 -12.07 1.63 35.05
CA ASN A 265 -12.71 1.75 33.75
C ASN A 265 -11.82 2.55 32.79
N ALA A 266 -11.41 1.91 31.69
CA ALA A 266 -10.55 2.50 30.68
C ALA A 266 -11.15 3.78 30.06
N SER A 267 -12.48 3.88 29.94
CA SER A 267 -13.12 5.10 29.44
C SER A 267 -13.07 6.25 30.43
N ASP A 268 -13.16 5.96 31.74
CA ASP A 268 -13.06 6.98 32.79
C ASP A 268 -11.63 7.48 32.94
N MET A 269 -10.63 6.61 32.78
CA MET A 269 -9.23 7.02 32.73
C MET A 269 -8.95 7.91 31.52
N ALA A 270 -9.43 7.53 30.34
CA ALA A 270 -9.28 8.35 29.14
C ALA A 270 -9.93 9.73 29.33
N ARG A 271 -11.13 9.78 29.90
CA ARG A 271 -11.83 11.04 30.22
C ARG A 271 -11.08 11.89 31.23
N GLN A 272 -10.55 11.31 32.31
CA GLN A 272 -9.75 12.04 33.31
C GLN A 272 -8.45 12.59 32.74
N ILE A 273 -7.78 11.84 31.85
CA ILE A 273 -6.57 12.30 31.17
C ILE A 273 -6.91 13.42 30.19
N GLU A 274 -8.04 13.33 29.49
CA GLU A 274 -8.55 14.38 28.62
C GLU A 274 -8.90 15.66 29.40
N GLU A 275 -9.48 15.53 30.59
CA GLU A 275 -9.85 16.62 31.51
C GLU A 275 -8.67 17.19 32.32
N SER A 276 -7.50 16.52 32.33
CA SER A 276 -6.32 16.98 33.09
C SER A 276 -5.66 18.24 32.49
N ASP A 277 -4.84 18.96 33.26
CA ASP A 277 -4.03 20.09 32.75
C ASP A 277 -2.78 19.67 31.95
N LEU A 278 -2.71 18.41 31.50
CA LEU A 278 -1.58 17.93 30.70
C LEU A 278 -1.52 18.63 29.32
N PRO A 279 -0.31 18.91 28.80
CA PRO A 279 -0.16 19.41 27.44
C PRO A 279 -0.81 18.48 26.41
N ALA A 280 -1.46 19.04 25.39
CA ALA A 280 -2.18 18.27 24.35
C ALA A 280 -1.30 17.20 23.66
N GLN A 281 0.00 17.46 23.56
CA GLN A 281 0.99 16.54 23.01
C GLN A 281 1.17 15.29 23.86
N VAL A 282 1.08 15.41 25.19
CA VAL A 282 1.18 14.30 26.14
C VAL A 282 -0.14 13.51 26.17
N LYS A 283 -1.28 14.19 26.13
CA LYS A 283 -2.61 13.55 26.04
C LYS A 283 -2.74 12.67 24.78
N ALA A 284 -2.26 13.17 23.64
CA ALA A 284 -2.28 12.43 22.36
C ALA A 284 -1.33 11.20 22.33
N GLN A 285 -0.33 11.13 23.22
CA GLN A 285 0.52 9.96 23.37
C GLN A 285 -0.09 8.89 24.28
N ILE A 286 -0.94 9.29 25.23
CA ILE A 286 -1.54 8.40 26.22
C ILE A 286 -2.88 7.83 25.74
N ILE A 287 -3.66 8.58 24.95
CA ILE A 287 -4.96 8.15 24.41
C ILE A 287 -4.88 8.04 22.87
N PRO A 288 -4.82 6.81 22.31
CA PRO A 288 -4.84 6.61 20.87
C PRO A 288 -6.18 7.07 20.27
N GLY A 289 -6.16 8.05 19.36
CA GLY A 289 -7.36 8.52 18.64
C GLY A 289 -7.75 9.97 18.88
N ILE A 290 -7.16 10.66 19.88
CA ILE A 290 -7.30 12.11 20.02
C ILE A 290 -6.45 12.79 18.93
N LYS A 291 -7.09 13.26 17.85
CA LYS A 291 -6.43 14.14 16.88
C LYS A 291 -6.08 15.46 17.60
N PRO A 292 -4.84 15.98 17.51
CA PRO A 292 -4.55 17.30 18.05
C PRO A 292 -5.40 18.33 17.31
N SER A 293 -6.51 18.75 17.92
CA SER A 293 -7.38 19.80 17.40
C SER A 293 -6.76 21.16 17.72
N SER A 294 -5.66 21.47 17.03
CA SER A 294 -5.25 22.86 16.89
C SER A 294 -4.59 23.00 15.52
N LYS A 295 -5.07 23.97 14.74
CA LYS A 295 -4.35 24.46 13.57
C LYS A 295 -2.95 24.83 14.07
N VAL A 296 -1.93 24.06 13.69
CA VAL A 296 -0.53 24.35 14.03
C VAL A 296 -0.27 25.80 13.64
N GLY A 297 0.03 26.63 14.63
CA GLY A 297 0.30 28.04 14.41
C GLY A 297 1.52 28.18 13.50
N ARG A 298 1.51 29.14 12.57
CA ARG A 298 2.62 29.37 11.62
C ARG A 298 4.00 29.49 12.30
N ASN A 299 4.05 29.88 13.58
CA ASN A 299 5.27 30.04 14.35
C ASN A 299 5.58 28.87 15.31
N ASP A 300 4.72 27.86 15.42
CA ASP A 300 4.90 26.70 16.30
C ASP A 300 5.94 25.73 15.73
N PRO A 301 6.54 24.86 16.57
CA PRO A 301 7.41 23.78 16.09
C PRO A 301 6.71 22.90 15.05
N CYS A 302 7.43 22.58 13.98
CA CYS A 302 6.88 21.84 12.85
C CYS A 302 6.66 20.37 13.23
N PRO A 303 5.47 19.79 12.95
CA PRO A 303 5.10 18.44 13.41
C PRO A 303 5.89 17.33 12.71
N CYS A 304 6.64 17.62 11.66
CA CYS A 304 7.53 16.65 10.99
C CYS A 304 8.82 16.33 11.76
N GLY A 305 9.00 16.88 12.97
CA GLY A 305 10.17 16.60 13.80
C GLY A 305 11.46 17.31 13.37
N SER A 306 11.39 18.25 12.41
CA SER A 306 12.57 18.94 11.86
C SER A 306 13.22 19.96 12.81
N GLY A 307 12.60 20.24 13.97
CA GLY A 307 13.03 21.29 14.91
C GLY A 307 12.81 22.73 14.42
N LYS A 308 12.29 22.93 13.20
CA LYS A 308 12.02 24.26 12.60
C LYS A 308 10.60 24.72 12.92
N LYS A 309 10.32 26.03 12.78
CA LYS A 309 8.94 26.58 12.85
C LYS A 309 8.12 26.15 11.62
N TYR A 310 6.83 25.91 11.79
CA TYR A 310 5.92 25.39 10.74
C TYR A 310 6.03 26.17 9.41
N LYS A 311 5.98 27.50 9.44
CA LYS A 311 6.12 28.36 8.23
C LYS A 311 7.46 28.25 7.49
N LYS A 312 8.49 27.67 8.12
CA LYS A 312 9.83 27.50 7.53
C LYS A 312 10.10 26.05 7.10
N CYS A 313 9.13 25.16 7.24
CA CYS A 313 9.25 23.75 6.89
C CYS A 313 8.02 23.29 6.11
N CYS A 314 7.05 22.61 6.73
CA CYS A 314 5.89 22.05 6.04
C CYS A 314 4.82 23.10 5.65
N GLY A 315 4.86 24.30 6.21
CA GLY A 315 3.92 25.39 5.89
C GLY A 315 4.43 26.38 4.84
N ARG A 316 5.25 25.91 3.89
CA ARG A 316 5.73 26.69 2.74
C ARG A 316 4.68 26.75 1.65
#